data_AF-A0A966FH09-F1
#
_entry.id   AF-A0A966FH09-F1
#
_cell.length_a   1.000
_cell.length_b   1.000
_cell.length_c   1.000
_cell.angle_alpha   90.00
_cell.angle_beta   90.00
_cell.angle_gamma   90.00
#
_symmetry.space_group_name_H-M   'P 1'
#
loop_
_entity.id
_entity.type
_entity.pdbx_description
1 polymer ?
#
loop_
_entity_poly.entity_id
_entity_poly.type
_entity_poly.pdbx_seq_one_letter_code
_entity_poly.pdbx_strand_id
1 'polypeptide(L)' 'MNYPPHVKLIDVGPRDGLQNEKQTVPTAVKIDLVHRLQAAGLKEIEVTSF' A
#
# COMPACT_ATOMS: atom_id res chain seq x y z
N MET A 1 29.24 -9.88 2.53
CA MET A 1 27.81 -9.85 2.89
C MET A 1 27.05 -10.70 1.90
N ASN A 2 26.23 -11.64 2.38
CA ASN A 2 25.42 -12.53 1.54
C ASN A 2 23.95 -12.09 1.67
N TYR A 3 23.40 -11.49 0.62
CA TYR A 3 22.01 -11.02 0.60
C TYR A 3 21.15 -11.92 -0.30
N PRO A 4 19.85 -12.02 -0.02
CA PRO A 4 18.95 -12.73 -0.91
C PRO A 4 18.93 -12.06 -2.29
N PRO A 5 18.88 -12.85 -3.39
CA PRO A 5 18.93 -12.31 -4.75
C PRO A 5 17.65 -11.56 -5.14
N HIS A 6 16.56 -11.80 -4.41
CA HIS A 6 15.26 -11.16 -4.63
C HIS A 6 14.59 -10.88 -3.29
N VAL A 7 13.85 -9.78 -3.25
CA VAL A 7 12.97 -9.42 -2.14
C VAL A 7 11.58 -9.16 -2.66
N LYS A 8 10.58 -9.41 -1.82
CA LYS A 8 9.18 -9.14 -2.11
C LYS A 8 8.77 -7.92 -1.29
N LEU A 9 8.29 -6.89 -1.99
CA LEU A 9 7.73 -5.70 -1.36
C LEU A 9 6.21 -5.81 -1.39
N ILE A 10 5.58 -5.72 -0.22
CA ILE A 10 4.14 -5.73 -0.04
C ILE A 10 3.79 -4.43 0.67
N ASP A 11 2.96 -3.60 0.05
CA ASP A 11 2.53 -2.34 0.65
C ASP A 11 1.20 -2.52 1.37
N VAL A 12 1.19 -2.20 2.66
CA VAL A 12 0.01 -2.28 3.53
C VAL A 12 -0.50 -0.90 3.92
N GLY A 13 0.06 0.17 3.37
CA GLY A 13 -0.30 1.56 3.64
C GLY A 13 -1.79 1.86 3.39
N PRO A 14 -2.40 1.44 2.26
CA PRO A 14 -3.82 1.68 2.00
C PRO A 14 -4.77 1.05 3.03
N ARG A 15 -4.38 -0.06 3.65
CA ARG A 15 -5.14 -0.70 4.74
C ARG A 15 -4.65 -0.26 6.10
N ASP A 16 -3.51 -0.81 6.54
CA ASP A 16 -3.01 -0.67 7.90
C ASP A 16 -2.59 0.77 8.20
N GLY A 17 -1.92 1.42 7.26
CA GLY A 17 -1.56 2.84 7.39
C GLY A 17 -2.80 3.72 7.57
N LEU A 18 -3.73 3.69 6.60
CA LEU A 18 -4.92 4.55 6.63
C LEU A 18 -5.91 4.23 7.75
N GLN A 19 -5.93 2.99 8.27
CA GLN A 19 -6.74 2.63 9.43
C GLN A 19 -6.19 3.20 10.74
N ASN A 20 -4.87 3.37 10.83
CA ASN A 20 -4.22 3.93 12.02
C ASN A 20 -4.22 5.47 12.02
N GLU A 21 -4.63 6.10 10.92
CA GLU A 21 -4.78 7.56 10.87
C GLU A 21 -6.00 8.03 11.66
N LYS A 22 -5.82 9.12 12.42
CA LYS A 22 -6.89 9.68 13.26
C LYS A 22 -8.05 10.25 12.45
N GLN A 23 -7.77 10.68 11.21
CA GLN A 23 -8.74 11.31 10.33
C GLN A 23 -9.17 10.35 9.24
N THR A 24 -10.47 10.32 8.95
CA THR A 24 -11.00 9.53 7.85
C THR A 24 -10.52 10.09 6.52
N VAL A 25 -9.74 9.31 5.79
CA VAL A 25 -9.32 9.67 4.43
C VAL A 25 -10.49 9.45 3.44
N PRO A 26 -10.83 10.43 2.60
CA PRO A 26 -11.88 10.28 1.60
C PRO A 26 -11.60 9.15 0.61
N THR A 27 -12.64 8.43 0.20
CA THR A 27 -12.52 7.26 -0.70
C THR A 27 -11.78 7.59 -2.00
N ALA A 28 -12.01 8.75 -2.60
CA ALA A 28 -11.32 9.17 -3.82
C ALA A 28 -9.79 9.24 -3.64
N VAL A 29 -9.32 9.69 -2.47
CA VAL A 29 -7.89 9.77 -2.14
C VAL A 29 -7.31 8.37 -1.92
N LYS A 30 -8.08 7.46 -1.30
CA LYS A 30 -7.68 6.05 -1.14
C LYS A 30 -7.48 5.36 -2.49
N ILE A 31 -8.40 5.58 -3.43
CA ILE A 31 -8.31 5.03 -4.79
C ILE A 31 -7.07 5.58 -5.51
N ASP A 32 -6.85 6.89 -5.45
CA ASP A 32 -5.70 7.52 -6.09
C ASP A 32 -4.36 7.01 -5.52
N LEU A 33 -4.29 6.79 -4.21
CA LEU A 33 -3.12 6.18 -3.56
C LEU A 33 -2.80 4.80 -4.15
N VAL A 34 -3.81 3.92 -4.27
CA VAL A 34 -3.61 2.56 -4.82
C VAL A 34 -3.14 2.63 -6.27
N HIS A 35 -3.74 3.49 -7.10
CA HIS A 35 -3.31 3.66 -8.49
C HIS A 35 -1.86 4.15 -8.60
N ARG A 36 -1.44 5.07 -7.72
CA ARG A 36 -0.05 5.55 -7.67
C ARG A 36 0.92 4.44 -7.26
N LEU A 37 0.55 3.61 -6.28
CA LEU A 37 1.36 2.46 -5.86
C LEU A 37 1.50 1.43 -7.00
N GLN A 38 0.42 1.17 -7.74
CA GLN A 38 0.47 0.34 -8.93
C GLN A 38 1.38 0.94 -10.01
N ALA A 39 1.25 2.24 -10.29
CA ALA A 39 2.08 2.96 -11.26
C ALA A 39 3.57 2.99 -10.86
N ALA A 40 3.87 2.94 -9.56
CA ALA A 40 5.22 2.80 -9.02
C ALA A 40 5.82 1.39 -9.20
N GLY A 41 5.06 0.43 -9.75
CA GLY A 41 5.52 -0.91 -10.05
C GLY A 41 5.37 -1.91 -8.91
N LEU A 42 4.61 -1.56 -7.85
CA LEU A 42 4.33 -2.52 -6.78
C LEU A 42 3.42 -3.64 -7.31
N LYS A 43 3.82 -4.86 -6.99
CA LYS A 43 3.13 -6.08 -7.44
C LYS A 43 2.06 -6.53 -6.44
N GLU A 44 2.22 -6.19 -5.17
CA GLU A 44 1.29 -6.56 -4.11
C GLU A 44 1.02 -5.38 -3.19
N ILE A 45 -0.28 -5.09 -3.03
CA ILE A 45 -0.81 -3.96 -2.26
C ILE A 45 -2.03 -4.47 -1.49
N GLU A 46 -2.06 -4.30 -0.17
CA GLU A 46 -3.21 -4.59 0.67
C GLU A 46 -4.14 -3.38 0.72
N VAL A 47 -5.24 -3.45 -0.03
CA VAL A 47 -6.09 -2.29 -0.33
C VAL A 47 -7.06 -1.96 0.80
N THR A 48 -7.64 -2.96 1.46
CA THR A 48 -8.64 -2.76 2.52
C THR A 48 -8.80 -4.01 3.39
N SER A 49 -9.53 -3.87 4.51
CA SER A 49 -10.07 -4.96 5.33
C SER A 49 -11.60 -4.96 5.23
N PHE A 50 -12.23 -6.14 5.35
CA PHE A 50 -13.68 -6.32 5.42
C PHE A 50 -14.08 -6.91 6.77
#